data_AF-A0A2U1ZWJ1-F1
#
_entry.id   AF-A0A2U1ZWJ1-F1
#
_cell.length_a   1.000
_cell.length_b   1.000
_cell.length_c   1.000
_cell.angle_alpha   90.00
_cell.angle_beta   90.00
_cell.angle_gamma   90.00
#
_symmetry.space_group_name_H-M   'P 1'
#
loop_
_entity.id
_entity.type
_entity.pdbx_description
1 polymer ?
#
loop_
_entity_poly.entity_id
_entity_poly.type
_entity_poly.pdbx_seq_one_letter_code
_entity_poly.pdbx_strand_id
1 'polypeptide(L)' 'MDLMRTGLFAGLLLALSATVGGFGGFLLALVLGAIGLAVGAVLEGRLDLGALTGNRRRG' A
#
# COMPACT_ATOMS: atom_id res chain seq x y z
N MET A 1 5.10 5.16 -13.92
CA MET A 1 4.35 6.07 -13.02
C MET A 1 5.08 7.39 -13.03
N ASP A 2 4.48 8.45 -13.59
CA ASP A 2 5.15 9.75 -13.72
C ASP A 2 5.49 10.33 -12.35
N LEU A 3 6.72 10.83 -12.17
CA LEU A 3 7.25 11.32 -10.89
C LEU A 3 6.35 12.38 -10.24
N MET A 4 5.69 13.18 -11.07
CA MET A 4 4.76 14.23 -10.66
C MET A 4 3.50 13.67 -9.99
N ARG A 5 2.97 12.54 -10.48
CA ARG A 5 1.78 11.90 -9.92
C ARG A 5 2.09 11.32 -8.55
N THR A 6 3.19 10.57 -8.43
CA THR A 6 3.65 10.01 -7.15
C THR A 6 3.97 11.10 -6.14
N GLY A 7 4.60 12.20 -6.56
CA GLY A 7 4.88 13.36 -5.69
C GLY A 7 3.61 14.04 -5.17
N LEU A 8 2.59 14.22 -6.02
CA LEU A 8 1.30 14.81 -5.61
C LEU A 8 0.61 13.96 -4.55
N PHE A 9 0.50 12.64 -4.77
CA PHE A 9 -0.12 11.73 -3.80
C PHE A 9 0.65 11.68 -2.49
N ALA A 10 1.99 11.62 -2.53
CA ALA A 10 2.83 11.62 -1.34
C ALA A 10 2.63 12.89 -0.50
N GLY A 11 2.60 14.08 -1.14
CA GLY A 11 2.39 15.35 -0.44
C GLY A 11 1.00 15.47 0.19
N LEU A 12 -0.05 14.98 -0.49
CA LEU A 12 -1.43 15.02 0.01
C LEU A 12 -1.62 14.11 1.22
N LEU A 13 -1.02 12.92 1.19
CA LEU A 13 -1.00 11.98 2.31
C LEU A 13 -0.22 12.55 3.50
N LEU A 14 0.93 13.17 3.26
CA LEU A 14 1.73 13.82 4.30
C LEU A 14 0.97 14.96 4.97
N ALA A 15 0.29 15.80 4.19
CA ALA A 15 -0.52 16.91 4.69
C ALA A 15 -1.65 16.42 5.60
N LEU A 16 -2.45 15.45 5.14
CA LEU A 16 -3.53 14.82 5.94
C LEU A 16 -3.00 14.26 7.25
N SER A 17 -1.84 13.60 7.18
CA SER A 17 -1.25 12.99 8.36
C SER A 17 -0.79 14.02 9.39
N ALA A 18 -0.26 15.15 8.93
CA ALA A 18 0.17 16.25 9.78
C ALA A 18 -1.03 16.94 10.46
N THR A 19 -2.14 17.15 9.74
CA THR A 19 -3.35 17.78 10.32
C THR A 19 -4.10 16.90 11.31
N VAL A 20 -4.16 15.58 11.08
CA VAL A 20 -4.97 14.68 11.92
C VAL A 20 -4.29 14.32 13.24
N GLY A 21 -2.95 14.30 13.32
CA GLY A 21 -2.29 13.86 14.57
C GLY A 21 -0.87 14.35 14.83
N GLY A 22 -0.34 15.33 14.10
CA GLY A 22 1.05 15.77 14.27
C GLY A 22 2.07 14.64 14.06
N PHE A 23 3.22 14.66 14.74
CA PHE A 23 4.27 13.64 14.56
C PHE A 23 3.82 12.21 14.90
N GLY A 24 2.97 12.05 15.93
CA GLY A 24 2.37 10.75 16.26
C GLY A 24 1.39 10.28 15.18
N GLY A 25 0.57 11.18 14.66
CA GLY A 25 -0.31 10.92 13.53
C GLY A 25 0.45 10.53 12.25
N PHE A 26 1.60 11.17 12.00
CA PHE A 26 2.53 10.81 10.93
C PHE A 26 3.01 9.37 11.00
N LEU A 27 3.52 8.93 12.16
CA LEU A 27 3.95 7.55 12.34
C LEU A 27 2.78 6.56 12.19
N LEU A 28 1.61 6.89 12.72
CA LEU A 28 0.43 6.02 12.62
C LEU A 28 -0.06 5.89 11.17
N ALA A 29 -0.13 6.99 10.42
CA ALA A 29 -0.48 6.98 9.01
C ALA A 29 0.55 6.25 8.15
N LEU A 30 1.84 6.37 8.46
CA LEU A 30 2.91 5.65 7.77
C LEU A 30 2.78 4.14 7.99
N VAL A 31 2.54 3.70 9.23
CA VAL A 31 2.32 2.28 9.57
C VAL A 31 1.05 1.76 8.88
N LEU A 32 -0.06 2.50 8.97
CA LEU A 32 -1.33 2.08 8.37
C LEU A 32 -1.26 2.05 6.84
N GLY A 33 -0.60 3.03 6.22
CA GLY A 33 -0.34 3.06 4.78
C GLY A 33 0.54 1.90 4.33
N ALA A 34 1.58 1.56 5.09
CA ALA A 34 2.43 0.39 4.81
C ALA A 34 1.65 -0.93 4.92
N ILE A 35 0.77 -1.07 5.92
CA ILE A 35 -0.12 -2.22 6.07
C ILE A 35 -1.09 -2.29 4.88
N GLY A 36 -1.71 -1.18 4.49
CA GLY A 36 -2.60 -1.10 3.33
C GLY A 36 -1.90 -1.46 2.01
N LEU A 37 -0.65 -1.02 1.83
CA LEU A 37 0.17 -1.41 0.68
C LEU A 37 0.53 -2.90 0.70
N ALA A 38 0.89 -3.44 1.87
CA ALA A 38 1.21 -4.86 2.01
C ALA A 38 -0.02 -5.74 1.71
N VAL A 39 -1.18 -5.39 2.27
CA VAL A 39 -2.45 -6.08 2.00
C VAL A 39 -2.86 -5.93 0.54
N GLY A 40 -2.77 -4.72 -0.02
CA GLY A 40 -3.04 -4.46 -1.44
C GLY A 40 -2.14 -5.29 -2.35
N ALA A 41 -0.83 -5.35 -2.08
CA ALA A 41 0.12 -6.15 -2.85
C ALA A 41 -0.14 -7.67 -2.74
N VAL A 42 -0.66 -8.14 -1.60
CA VAL A 42 -1.10 -9.52 -1.39
C VAL A 42 -2.38 -9.82 -2.19
N LEU A 43 -3.33 -8.88 -2.24
CA LEU A 43 -4.60 -9.03 -2.96
C LEU A 43 -4.45 -8.89 -4.49
N GLU A 44 -3.56 -8.01 -4.95
CA GLU A 44 -3.29 -7.74 -6.38
C GLU A 44 -2.58 -8.93 -7.07
N GLY A 45 -2.20 -9.99 -6.33
CA GLY A 45 -1.51 -11.15 -6.89
C GLY A 45 -0.08 -10.84 -7.36
N ARG A 46 0.50 -9.70 -6.97
CA ARG A 46 1.93 -9.38 -7.18
C ARG A 46 2.83 -10.18 -6.23
N LEU A 47 2.32 -10.51 -5.04
CA LEU A 47 2.67 -11.76 -4.36
C LEU A 47 1.82 -12.85 -5.00
N ASP A 48 2.45 -13.66 -5.83
CA ASP A 48 1.83 -14.67 -6.69
C ASP A 48 1.14 -15.78 -5.86
N LEU A 49 -0.05 -15.48 -5.33
CA LEU A 49 -0.94 -16.49 -4.74
C LEU A 49 -1.54 -17.40 -5.82
N GLY A 50 -1.47 -17.01 -7.11
CA GLY A 50 -1.86 -17.84 -8.25
C GLY A 50 -0.94 -19.03 -8.46
N ALA A 51 0.38 -18.84 -8.30
CA ALA A 51 1.36 -19.93 -8.33
C ALA A 51 1.22 -20.92 -7.16
N LEU A 52 0.74 -20.47 -5.99
CA LEU A 52 0.56 -21.32 -4.81
C LEU A 52 -0.82 -22.00 -4.73
N THR A 53 -1.87 -21.39 -5.29
CA THR A 53 -3.24 -21.96 -5.32
C THR A 53 -3.55 -22.76 -6.59
N GLY A 54 -2.67 -22.69 -7.59
CA GLY A 54 -2.77 -23.43 -8.86
C GLY A 54 -2.16 -24.83 -8.85
N ASN A 55 -2.34 -25.64 -7.81
CA ASN A 55 -2.14 -27.09 -7.96
C ASN A 55 -3.48 -27.76 -8.27
N ARG A 56 -3.55 -28.41 -9.45
CA ARG A 56 -4.33 -29.63 -9.73
C ARG A 56 -5.74 -29.48 -10.36
N ARG A 57 -5.77 -29.16 -11.65
CA ARG A 57 -6.63 -29.88 -12.63
C ARG A 57 -5.73 -30.30 -13.81
N ARG A 58 -5.14 -31.50 -13.76
CA ARG A 58 -5.63 -32.78 -14.32
C ARG A 58 -5.72 -32.77 -15.86
N GLY A 59 -4.89 -33.60 -16.50
CA GLY A 59 -5.16 -34.27 -17.78
C GLY A 59 -4.82 -33.47 -19.01
#